data_AF-A0A1H4PBG3-F1
#
_entry.id   AF-A0A1H4PBG3-F1
#
_cell.length_a   1.000
_cell.length_b   1.000
_cell.length_c   1.000
_cell.angle_alpha   90.00
_cell.angle_beta   90.00
_cell.angle_gamma   90.00
#
_symmetry.space_group_name_H-M   'P 1'
#
loop_
_entity.id
_entity.type
_entity.pdbx_description
1 polymer ?
#
loop_
_entity_poly.entity_id
_entity_poly.type
_entity_poly.pdbx_seq_one_letter_code
_entity_poly.pdbx_strand_id
1 'polypeptide(L)'
;MGSILDTNTAPDGIRYATREDVMRALDVQTTARNRRQIDDAIEAASRGVEGLCHRRFYPVLGTRYFDWPGRPSAGYTPWLLRLDDSELISLVSITSGGISIPLEDVNLEPNRSGPPYSRVEIILSTSAAYGGGQTYQRDITITGLWGYRDTETTLGATTAAVGSETTLTVDGATSAAVGVGSILRIDTERMLVTERAQASTGQTGTLTASKGDTTLTVADGTAFAVDEVLLLDSERVRVDDIAGNTLVVERAYDGTVLAAHTNTAIYAPRALTVTRGALGTTAATHASGATVYAWQPPGLIHQLVKAEAIWALLQERSGWFRLASSSGKSAPEVSRVSIDALRDQAYTEYGRKARTRGI
;
A
#
# COMPACT_ATOMS: atom_id res chain seq x y z
N MET A 1 26.61 8.81 9.59
CA MET A 1 26.63 7.54 8.84
C MET A 1 25.26 6.94 8.99
N GLY A 2 24.45 6.99 7.93
CA GLY A 2 23.13 6.36 7.94
C GLY A 2 23.33 4.87 8.18
N SER A 3 22.76 4.36 9.28
CA SER A 3 22.90 2.93 9.57
C SER A 3 22.12 2.15 8.51
N ILE A 4 22.47 0.89 8.29
CA ILE A 4 21.75 -0.03 7.40
C ILE A 4 20.21 -0.02 7.65
N LEU A 5 19.75 0.43 8.82
CA LEU A 5 18.34 0.59 9.17
C LEU A 5 17.62 1.74 8.43
N ASP A 6 18.32 2.77 7.93
CA ASP A 6 17.70 3.92 7.26
C ASP A 6 17.23 3.58 5.83
N THR A 7 17.76 2.51 5.22
CA THR A 7 17.39 2.09 3.85
C THR A 7 16.03 1.40 3.79
N ASN A 8 15.57 0.83 4.90
CA ASN A 8 14.37 -0.01 4.91
C ASN A 8 13.11 0.70 5.46
N THR A 9 13.26 1.97 5.84
CA THR A 9 12.17 2.87 6.25
C THR A 9 12.00 4.03 5.27
N ALA A 10 12.74 4.03 4.16
CA ALA A 10 12.65 5.06 3.14
C ALA A 10 11.23 5.08 2.53
N PRO A 11 10.69 6.27 2.20
CA PRO A 11 9.39 6.38 1.56
C PRO A 11 9.37 5.78 0.14
N ASP A 12 10.54 5.71 -0.50
CA ASP A 12 10.69 5.34 -1.91
C ASP A 12 10.07 3.97 -2.21
N GLY A 13 9.18 3.93 -3.21
CA GLY A 13 8.50 2.71 -3.65
C GLY A 13 7.23 2.38 -2.86
N ILE A 14 6.91 3.10 -1.78
CA ILE A 14 5.70 2.87 -1.01
C ILE A 14 4.52 3.62 -1.63
N ARG A 15 3.50 2.90 -2.09
CA ARG A 15 2.41 3.50 -2.87
C ARG A 15 1.07 3.29 -2.21
N TYR A 16 0.13 4.20 -2.47
CA TYR A 16 -1.25 4.10 -2.00
C TYR A 16 -2.24 3.62 -3.06
N ALA A 17 -1.76 3.36 -4.27
CA ALA A 17 -2.49 2.70 -5.35
C ALA A 17 -1.55 1.73 -6.05
N THR A 18 -2.10 0.66 -6.62
CA THR A 18 -1.29 -0.30 -7.38
C THR A 18 -1.13 0.13 -8.83
N ARG A 19 -0.08 -0.36 -9.50
CA ARG A 19 0.08 -0.19 -10.96
C ARG A 19 -1.16 -0.69 -11.69
N GLU A 20 -1.68 -1.83 -11.27
CA GLU A 20 -2.84 -2.49 -11.86
C GLU A 20 -4.13 -1.68 -11.69
N ASP A 21 -4.30 -0.94 -10.58
CA ASP A 21 -5.45 -0.04 -10.38
C ASP A 21 -5.51 1.07 -11.44
N VAL A 22 -4.35 1.64 -11.79
CA VAL A 22 -4.23 2.71 -12.78
C VAL A 22 -4.39 2.14 -14.19
N MET A 23 -3.78 0.98 -14.47
CA MET A 23 -3.93 0.29 -15.75
C MET A 23 -5.39 -0.01 -16.08
N ARG A 24 -6.10 -0.63 -15.13
CA ARG A 24 -7.51 -0.99 -15.29
C ARG A 24 -8.40 0.25 -15.48
N ALA A 25 -8.08 1.35 -14.80
CA ALA A 25 -8.86 2.57 -14.90
C ALA A 25 -8.65 3.34 -16.22
N LEU A 26 -7.46 3.24 -16.80
CA LEU A 26 -7.15 3.84 -18.10
C LEU A 26 -7.46 2.94 -19.29
N ASP A 27 -7.84 1.68 -19.03
CA ASP A 27 -7.97 0.63 -20.04
C ASP A 27 -6.75 0.58 -20.97
N VAL A 28 -5.55 0.53 -20.36
CA VAL A 28 -4.28 0.65 -21.09
C VAL A 28 -3.42 -0.60 -20.94
N GLN A 29 -2.99 -1.13 -22.09
CA GLN A 29 -1.99 -2.18 -22.15
C GLN A 29 -0.64 -1.67 -21.63
N THR A 30 -0.06 -2.36 -20.64
CA THR A 30 1.32 -2.04 -20.23
C THR A 30 2.32 -2.59 -21.21
N THR A 31 3.12 -1.66 -21.74
CA THR A 31 4.42 -1.97 -22.36
C THR A 31 5.52 -1.70 -21.34
N ALA A 32 6.74 -2.21 -21.60
CA ALA A 32 7.90 -1.87 -20.78
C ALA A 32 8.15 -0.36 -20.68
N ARG A 33 7.73 0.42 -21.69
CA ARG A 33 7.84 1.89 -21.71
C ARG A 33 6.85 2.55 -20.76
N ASN A 34 5.59 2.12 -20.76
CA ASN A 34 4.54 2.76 -19.98
C ASN A 34 4.56 2.35 -18.50
N ARG A 35 5.14 1.19 -18.15
CA ARG A 35 5.25 0.74 -16.75
C ARG A 35 5.96 1.75 -15.87
N ARG A 36 7.14 2.21 -16.30
CA ARG A 36 7.92 3.22 -15.56
C ARG A 36 7.15 4.54 -15.42
N GLN A 37 6.49 5.01 -16.48
CA GLN A 37 5.69 6.23 -16.41
C GLN A 37 4.54 6.12 -15.40
N ILE A 38 3.82 4.99 -15.39
CA ILE A 38 2.73 4.74 -14.42
C ILE A 38 3.30 4.71 -12.99
N ASP A 39 4.41 4.01 -12.79
CA ASP A 39 5.08 3.89 -11.51
C ASP A 39 5.54 5.24 -10.95
N ASP A 40 6.18 6.05 -11.78
CA ASP A 40 6.66 7.39 -11.42
C ASP A 40 5.48 8.32 -11.09
N ALA A 41 4.38 8.23 -11.86
CA ALA A 41 3.16 8.99 -11.61
C ALA A 41 2.50 8.62 -10.28
N ILE A 42 2.45 7.31 -9.94
CA ILE A 42 1.89 6.85 -8.66
C ILE A 42 2.79 7.25 -7.49
N GLU A 43 4.12 7.18 -7.65
CA GLU A 43 5.06 7.62 -6.62
C GLU A 43 4.90 9.13 -6.36
N ALA A 44 4.91 9.95 -7.40
CA ALA A 44 4.71 11.39 -7.30
C ALA A 44 3.36 11.75 -6.66
N ALA A 45 2.28 11.07 -7.06
CA ALA A 45 0.96 11.23 -6.46
C ALA A 45 0.96 10.84 -4.97
N SER A 46 1.60 9.72 -4.61
CA SER A 46 1.68 9.26 -3.22
C SER A 46 2.40 10.27 -2.34
N ARG A 47 3.54 10.82 -2.79
CA ARG A 47 4.25 11.90 -2.08
C ARG A 47 3.45 13.20 -2.02
N GLY A 48 2.75 13.53 -3.11
CA GLY A 48 1.88 14.71 -3.18
C GLY A 48 0.77 14.66 -2.12
N VAL A 49 0.13 13.51 -1.94
CA VAL A 49 -0.94 13.32 -0.95
C VAL A 49 -0.41 13.36 0.49
N GLU A 50 0.79 12.84 0.76
CA GLU A 50 1.44 12.99 2.07
C GLU A 50 1.77 14.45 2.38
N GLY A 51 2.27 15.18 1.37
CA GLY A 51 2.54 16.60 1.47
C GLY A 51 1.27 17.40 1.74
N LEU A 52 0.17 17.08 1.03
CA LEU A 52 -1.15 17.67 1.22
C LEU A 52 -1.66 17.42 2.64
N CYS A 53 -1.59 16.19 3.13
CA CYS A 53 -2.16 15.82 4.43
C CYS A 53 -1.22 16.08 5.61
N HIS A 54 0.05 16.43 5.37
CA HIS A 54 1.12 16.52 6.37
C HIS A 54 1.21 15.25 7.24
N ARG A 55 1.09 14.10 6.59
CA ARG A 55 0.92 12.79 7.23
C ARG A 55 1.49 11.68 6.35
N ARG A 56 2.03 10.63 6.97
CA ARG A 56 2.37 9.35 6.32
C ARG A 56 1.35 8.29 6.71
N PHE A 57 0.78 7.61 5.72
CA PHE A 57 -0.32 6.68 5.99
C PHE A 57 0.14 5.24 6.22
N TYR A 58 1.22 4.83 5.55
CA TYR A 58 1.73 3.47 5.65
C TYR A 58 2.35 3.18 7.03
N PRO A 59 2.27 1.93 7.51
CA PRO A 59 2.85 1.52 8.77
C PRO A 59 4.38 1.33 8.63
N VAL A 60 5.15 1.82 9.60
CA VAL A 60 6.60 1.65 9.70
C VAL A 60 6.95 1.19 11.10
N LEU A 61 7.58 0.03 11.22
CA LEU A 61 8.17 -0.40 12.47
C LEU A 61 9.45 0.40 12.70
N GLY A 62 9.56 1.06 13.85
CA GLY A 62 10.73 1.87 14.09
C GLY A 62 10.85 2.38 15.52
N THR A 63 12.03 2.93 15.81
CA THR A 63 12.34 3.54 17.09
C THR A 63 12.47 5.04 16.91
N ARG A 64 11.72 5.81 17.71
CA ARG A 64 11.77 7.27 17.74
C ARG A 64 12.22 7.76 19.11
N TYR A 65 12.84 8.93 19.11
CA TYR A 65 13.45 9.52 20.29
C TYR A 65 12.84 10.89 20.54
N PHE A 66 12.55 11.18 21.81
CA PHE A 66 11.92 12.42 22.23
C PHE A 66 12.73 13.04 23.36
N ASP A 67 12.92 14.35 23.28
CA ASP A 67 13.54 15.11 24.36
C ASP A 67 12.57 15.22 25.55
N TRP A 68 13.07 15.00 26.76
CA TRP A 68 12.27 15.09 27.98
C TRP A 68 13.04 15.74 29.15
N PRO A 69 12.48 16.75 29.85
CA PRO A 69 11.21 17.38 29.55
C PRO A 69 11.29 18.17 28.24
N GLY A 70 10.19 18.17 27.47
CA GLY A 70 10.09 18.98 26.25
C GLY A 70 10.30 20.47 26.56
N ARG A 71 10.68 21.27 25.54
CA ARG A 71 11.01 22.70 25.73
C ARG A 71 9.91 23.43 26.54
N PRO A 72 10.27 24.29 27.53
CA PRO A 72 9.33 24.81 28.54
C PRO A 72 8.14 25.66 28.05
N SER A 73 8.03 25.96 26.76
CA SER A 73 7.14 26.99 26.22
C SER A 73 5.68 26.58 26.04
N ALA A 74 5.29 25.32 26.28
CA ALA A 74 3.91 24.88 26.18
C ALA A 74 3.53 23.90 27.30
N GLY A 75 2.80 24.38 28.32
CA GLY A 75 2.06 23.58 29.30
C GLY A 75 2.74 22.25 29.68
N TYR A 76 3.79 22.35 30.50
CA TYR A 76 4.50 21.19 31.02
C TYR A 76 3.54 20.33 31.85
N THR A 77 3.33 19.09 31.42
CA THR A 77 2.50 18.10 32.12
C THR A 77 3.38 16.86 32.30
N PRO A 78 3.86 16.56 33.52
CA PRO A 78 4.96 15.62 33.76
C PRO A 78 4.63 14.16 33.41
N TRP A 79 3.36 13.82 33.20
CA TRP A 79 2.91 12.48 32.80
C TRP A 79 2.52 12.40 31.32
N LEU A 80 2.67 13.46 30.53
CA LEU A 80 2.17 13.51 29.15
C LEU A 80 3.30 13.78 28.15
N LEU A 81 3.60 12.78 27.32
CA LEU A 81 4.48 12.93 26.16
C LEU A 81 3.63 13.21 24.92
N ARG A 82 3.94 14.30 24.22
CA ARG A 82 3.40 14.58 22.89
C ARG A 82 4.34 13.99 21.86
N LEU A 83 3.78 13.28 20.89
CA LEU A 83 4.58 12.66 19.84
C LEU A 83 4.89 13.62 18.68
N ASP A 84 4.47 14.89 18.79
CA ASP A 84 4.60 15.90 17.76
C ASP A 84 4.15 15.37 16.39
N ASP A 85 5.02 15.34 15.38
CA ASP A 85 4.74 14.83 14.04
C ASP A 85 4.78 13.31 13.88
N SER A 86 5.06 12.60 14.97
CA SER A 86 5.09 11.16 15.02
C SER A 86 3.73 10.59 15.40
N GLU A 87 3.11 9.90 14.45
CA GLU A 87 1.82 9.22 14.67
C GLU A 87 2.06 7.75 14.98
N LEU A 88 1.59 7.28 16.13
CA LEU A 88 1.81 5.92 16.61
C LEU A 88 0.55 5.07 16.38
N ILE A 89 0.71 3.91 15.75
CA ILE A 89 -0.36 2.93 15.58
C ILE A 89 -0.40 1.97 16.78
N SER A 90 0.77 1.46 17.18
CA SER A 90 0.90 0.56 18.33
C SER A 90 2.25 0.69 19.01
N LEU A 91 2.26 0.53 20.34
CA LEU A 91 3.44 0.60 21.18
C LEU A 91 4.05 -0.79 21.35
N VAL A 92 5.36 -0.91 21.10
CA VAL A 92 6.13 -2.16 21.33
C VAL A 92 6.97 -2.05 22.60
N SER A 93 7.64 -0.93 22.79
CA SER A 93 8.42 -0.66 24.01
C SER A 93 8.60 0.84 24.21
N ILE A 94 8.78 1.22 25.48
CA ILE A 94 9.10 2.59 25.88
C ILE A 94 10.12 2.58 27.01
N THR A 95 11.09 3.48 26.93
CA THR A 95 12.06 3.73 28.01
C THR A 95 12.15 5.22 28.28
N SER A 96 12.44 5.60 29.52
CA SER A 96 12.81 6.98 29.90
C SER A 96 14.05 6.94 30.78
N GLY A 97 15.04 7.80 30.52
CA GLY A 97 16.31 7.79 31.23
C GLY A 97 17.08 6.45 31.16
N GLY A 98 16.79 5.63 30.15
CA GLY A 98 17.33 4.26 30.01
C GLY A 98 16.59 3.18 30.82
N ILE A 99 15.52 3.53 31.55
CA ILE A 99 14.70 2.59 32.32
C ILE A 99 13.47 2.21 31.49
N SER A 100 13.17 0.91 31.42
CA SER A 100 11.96 0.40 30.76
C SER A 100 10.71 0.78 31.54
N ILE A 101 9.72 1.34 30.85
CA ILE A 101 8.39 1.58 31.42
C ILE A 101 7.48 0.43 30.97
N PRO A 102 6.85 -0.31 31.91
CA PRO A 102 5.87 -1.34 31.57
C PRO A 102 4.74 -0.79 30.69
N LEU A 103 4.33 -1.54 29.67
CA LEU A 103 3.27 -1.10 28.75
C LEU A 103 1.91 -0.91 29.45
N GLU A 104 1.70 -1.63 30.55
CA GLU A 104 0.51 -1.50 31.40
C GLU A 104 0.47 -0.22 32.23
N ASP A 105 1.60 0.50 32.35
CA ASP A 105 1.69 1.79 33.06
C ASP A 105 1.45 2.99 32.12
N VAL A 106 1.00 2.74 30.89
CA VAL A 106 0.92 3.73 29.82
C VAL A 106 -0.46 3.74 29.15
N ASN A 107 -1.02 4.93 28.97
CA ASN A 107 -2.19 5.18 28.13
C ASN A 107 -1.77 5.71 26.75
N LEU A 108 -2.35 5.12 25.70
CA LEU A 108 -2.25 5.61 24.33
C LEU A 108 -3.48 6.46 23.99
N GLU A 109 -3.25 7.65 23.46
CA GLU A 109 -4.29 8.64 23.29
C GLU A 109 -4.24 9.32 21.90
N PRO A 110 -5.39 9.62 21.27
CA PRO A 110 -6.75 9.56 21.81
C PRO A 110 -7.34 8.14 21.95
N ASN A 111 -7.93 7.82 23.10
CA ASN A 111 -8.53 6.50 23.32
C ASN A 111 -9.86 6.27 22.56
N ARG A 112 -10.61 7.35 22.25
CA ARG A 112 -11.96 7.25 21.68
C ARG A 112 -11.97 6.93 20.19
N SER A 113 -10.98 7.42 19.44
CA SER A 113 -10.86 7.15 18.00
C SER A 113 -9.92 5.99 17.69
N GLY A 114 -9.10 5.57 18.67
CA GLY A 114 -7.98 4.67 18.41
C GLY A 114 -6.87 5.37 17.61
N PRO A 115 -5.99 4.59 16.93
CA PRO A 115 -4.86 5.16 16.19
C PRO A 115 -5.33 6.07 15.03
N PRO A 116 -4.51 7.08 14.66
CA PRO A 116 -3.16 7.34 15.16
C PRO A 116 -3.16 7.98 16.56
N TYR A 117 -2.39 7.39 17.47
CA TYR A 117 -2.10 7.98 18.76
C TYR A 117 -1.10 9.12 18.60
N SER A 118 -1.40 10.25 19.26
CA SER A 118 -0.63 11.49 19.18
C SER A 118 0.04 11.85 20.51
N ARG A 119 -0.30 11.14 21.58
CA ARG A 119 0.31 11.29 22.89
C ARG A 119 0.35 9.98 23.65
N VAL A 120 1.33 9.88 24.52
CA VAL A 120 1.60 8.73 25.40
C VAL A 120 1.62 9.26 26.83
N GLU A 121 0.68 8.81 27.64
CA GLU A 121 0.50 9.31 29.00
C GLU A 121 0.85 8.24 30.03
N ILE A 122 1.54 8.61 31.11
CA ILE A 122 1.76 7.74 32.25
C ILE A 122 0.47 7.63 33.05
N ILE A 123 0.12 6.41 33.46
CA ILE A 123 -1.02 6.16 34.33
C ILE A 123 -0.69 6.67 35.74
N LEU A 124 -1.45 7.67 36.20
CA LEU A 124 -1.18 8.38 37.46
C LEU A 124 -1.30 7.54 38.73
N SER A 125 -1.94 6.38 38.66
CA SER A 125 -2.03 5.43 39.79
C SER A 125 -0.82 4.49 39.90
N THR A 126 0.12 4.57 38.97
CA THR A 126 1.32 3.72 38.92
C THR A 126 2.54 4.47 39.45
N SER A 127 3.66 3.78 39.63
CA SER A 127 4.94 4.40 40.02
C SER A 127 5.80 4.82 38.82
N ALA A 128 5.32 4.64 37.59
CA ALA A 128 6.07 5.04 36.40
C ALA A 128 6.19 6.58 36.33
N ALA A 129 7.27 7.05 35.71
CA ALA A 129 7.51 8.46 35.48
C ALA A 129 8.42 8.66 34.27
N TYR A 130 8.28 9.81 33.62
CA TYR A 130 9.24 10.25 32.61
C TYR A 130 10.40 11.03 33.25
N GLY A 131 11.58 10.93 32.63
CA GLY A 131 12.83 11.55 33.03
C GLY A 131 13.75 10.62 33.82
N GLY A 132 14.64 11.21 34.62
CA GLY A 132 15.63 10.48 35.42
C GLY A 132 16.94 10.16 34.69
N GLY A 133 17.04 10.46 33.39
CA GLY A 133 18.28 10.33 32.62
C GLY A 133 19.31 11.43 32.89
N GLN A 134 20.53 11.19 32.42
CA GLN A 134 21.66 12.13 32.55
C GLN A 134 21.53 13.38 31.66
N THR A 135 20.65 13.33 30.65
CA THR A 135 20.42 14.40 29.68
C THR A 135 18.96 14.43 29.28
N TYR A 136 18.46 15.61 28.95
CA TYR A 136 17.12 15.78 28.40
C TYR A 136 17.02 15.39 26.94
N GLN A 137 18.15 15.28 26.24
CA GLN A 137 18.18 14.94 24.83
C GLN A 137 17.86 13.47 24.62
N ARG A 138 16.81 13.18 23.83
CA ARG A 138 16.40 11.81 23.48
C ARG A 138 16.19 10.90 24.70
N ASP A 139 15.77 11.47 25.84
CA ASP A 139 15.58 10.74 27.10
C ASP A 139 14.51 9.66 26.96
N ILE A 140 13.43 9.95 26.24
CA ILE A 140 12.38 8.99 25.96
C ILE A 140 12.64 8.32 24.62
N THR A 141 12.65 6.98 24.63
CA THR A 141 12.78 6.15 23.44
C THR A 141 11.54 5.29 23.30
N ILE A 142 10.91 5.29 22.12
CA ILE A 142 9.73 4.49 21.83
C ILE A 142 10.00 3.64 20.59
N THR A 143 9.89 2.33 20.73
CA THR A 143 9.75 1.42 19.59
C THR A 143 8.28 1.11 19.39
N GLY A 144 7.82 1.18 18.15
CA GLY A 144 6.41 0.96 17.83
C GLY A 144 6.17 0.89 16.35
N LEU A 145 4.92 0.59 15.99
CA LEU A 145 4.43 0.74 14.63
C LEU A 145 3.94 2.17 14.46
N TRP A 146 4.55 2.92 13.56
CA TRP A 146 4.24 4.33 13.29
C TRP A 146 3.50 4.49 11.98
N GLY A 147 2.66 5.50 11.86
CA GLY A 147 1.84 5.78 10.68
C GLY A 147 0.42 6.15 11.06
N TYR A 148 -0.49 6.13 10.08
CA TYR A 148 -1.88 6.49 10.31
C TYR A 148 -2.70 5.32 10.89
N ARG A 149 -2.66 4.16 10.22
CA ARG A 149 -3.41 2.95 10.60
C ARG A 149 -2.80 1.69 9.99
N ASP A 150 -3.05 0.54 10.62
CA ASP A 150 -2.62 -0.79 10.13
C ASP A 150 -3.84 -1.63 9.76
N THR A 151 -4.71 -1.09 8.89
CA THR A 151 -5.87 -1.84 8.37
C THR A 151 -5.37 -2.86 7.35
N GLU A 152 -5.70 -4.13 7.56
CA GLU A 152 -5.24 -5.23 6.73
C GLU A 152 -6.40 -6.13 6.32
N THR A 153 -6.29 -6.71 5.13
CA THR A 153 -7.18 -7.77 4.63
C THR A 153 -6.40 -9.08 4.61
N THR A 154 -6.99 -10.15 5.14
CA THR A 154 -6.43 -11.50 5.02
C THR A 154 -6.56 -11.98 3.58
N LEU A 155 -5.45 -12.40 2.97
CA LEU A 155 -5.44 -12.99 1.62
C LEU A 155 -5.61 -14.50 1.66
N GLY A 156 -4.87 -15.16 2.55
CA GLY A 156 -4.81 -16.62 2.64
C GLY A 156 -3.65 -17.07 3.53
N ALA A 157 -3.13 -18.27 3.28
CA ALA A 157 -1.97 -18.80 3.98
C ALA A 157 -0.91 -19.30 2.98
N THR A 158 0.35 -19.26 3.38
CA THR A 158 1.46 -19.81 2.58
C THR A 158 1.27 -21.31 2.36
N THR A 159 1.45 -21.79 1.15
CA THR A 159 1.37 -23.23 0.83
C THR A 159 2.72 -23.94 1.04
N ALA A 160 3.81 -23.19 0.92
CA ALA A 160 5.18 -23.63 1.18
C ALA A 160 5.89 -22.64 2.09
N ALA A 161 6.99 -23.07 2.72
CA ALA A 161 7.81 -22.19 3.52
C ALA A 161 8.45 -21.09 2.63
N VAL A 162 8.50 -19.86 3.14
CA VAL A 162 9.17 -18.74 2.49
C VAL A 162 10.47 -18.46 3.23
N GLY A 163 11.59 -18.79 2.59
CA GLY A 163 12.93 -18.62 3.14
C GLY A 163 13.55 -17.28 2.75
N SER A 164 14.55 -17.31 1.88
CA SER A 164 15.26 -16.12 1.36
C SER A 164 14.74 -15.64 0.00
N GLU A 165 13.73 -16.30 -0.55
CA GLU A 165 13.22 -16.03 -1.90
C GLU A 165 12.69 -14.59 -2.02
N THR A 166 12.98 -13.94 -3.15
CA THR A 166 12.46 -12.61 -3.50
C THR A 166 11.39 -12.68 -4.58
N THR A 167 11.06 -13.88 -5.06
CA THR A 167 9.94 -14.15 -5.96
C THR A 167 8.98 -15.12 -5.30
N LEU A 168 7.73 -14.70 -5.13
CA LEU A 168 6.67 -15.47 -4.50
C LEU A 168 5.61 -15.82 -5.55
N THR A 169 5.31 -17.11 -5.71
CA THR A 169 4.17 -17.53 -6.54
C THR A 169 2.90 -17.51 -5.70
N VAL A 170 1.85 -16.89 -6.22
CA VAL A 170 0.55 -16.76 -5.54
C VAL A 170 -0.59 -17.43 -6.31
N ASP A 171 -1.73 -17.62 -5.66
CA ASP A 171 -2.93 -18.12 -6.31
C ASP A 171 -3.67 -17.01 -7.11
N GLY A 172 -4.74 -17.40 -7.81
CA GLY A 172 -5.53 -16.47 -8.63
C GLY A 172 -6.19 -15.35 -7.81
N ALA A 173 -6.74 -15.70 -6.65
CA ALA A 173 -7.39 -14.73 -5.75
C ALA A 173 -6.41 -13.66 -5.24
N THR A 174 -5.23 -14.08 -4.79
CA THR A 174 -4.17 -13.17 -4.35
C THR A 174 -3.64 -12.32 -5.51
N SER A 175 -3.46 -12.92 -6.69
CA SER A 175 -3.04 -12.22 -7.92
C SER A 175 -4.03 -11.14 -8.36
N ALA A 176 -5.33 -11.34 -8.13
CA ALA A 176 -6.36 -10.35 -8.42
C ALA A 176 -6.40 -9.22 -7.37
N ALA A 177 -6.14 -9.53 -6.11
CA ALA A 177 -6.20 -8.59 -4.99
C ALA A 177 -4.93 -7.74 -4.81
N VAL A 178 -3.77 -8.23 -5.26
CA VAL A 178 -2.45 -7.64 -4.99
C VAL A 178 -1.80 -7.16 -6.29
N GLY A 179 -1.18 -5.99 -6.24
CA GLY A 179 -0.50 -5.36 -7.38
C GLY A 179 0.87 -4.80 -7.01
N VAL A 180 1.57 -4.26 -8.01
CA VAL A 180 2.84 -3.56 -7.74
C VAL A 180 2.57 -2.31 -6.92
N GLY A 181 3.29 -2.18 -5.80
CA GLY A 181 3.08 -1.15 -4.78
C GLY A 181 2.31 -1.65 -3.54
N SER A 182 1.75 -2.86 -3.56
CA SER A 182 1.11 -3.46 -2.38
C SER A 182 2.13 -3.78 -1.28
N ILE A 183 1.70 -3.64 -0.03
CA ILE A 183 2.44 -4.07 1.16
C ILE A 183 1.79 -5.34 1.69
N LEU A 184 2.58 -6.41 1.75
CA LEU A 184 2.21 -7.68 2.34
C LEU A 184 2.78 -7.80 3.74
N ARG A 185 2.10 -8.53 4.62
CA ARG A 185 2.63 -8.93 5.93
C ARG A 185 2.46 -10.43 6.15
N ILE A 186 3.53 -11.07 6.58
CA ILE A 186 3.55 -12.46 7.05
C ILE A 186 4.28 -12.45 8.39
N ASP A 187 3.66 -13.02 9.42
CA ASP A 187 4.12 -12.87 10.80
C ASP A 187 4.39 -11.39 11.15
N THR A 188 5.62 -11.05 11.54
CA THR A 188 6.06 -9.67 11.80
C THR A 188 6.77 -9.01 10.63
N GLU A 189 7.04 -9.74 9.55
CA GLU A 189 7.73 -9.20 8.37
C GLU A 189 6.74 -8.50 7.44
N ARG A 190 7.13 -7.32 6.95
CA ARG A 190 6.46 -6.64 5.84
C ARG A 190 7.28 -6.81 4.57
N MET A 191 6.61 -6.97 3.44
CA MET A 191 7.23 -7.10 2.13
C MET A 191 6.56 -6.14 1.16
N LEU A 192 7.34 -5.44 0.34
CA LEU A 192 6.83 -4.55 -0.70
C LEU A 192 6.83 -5.28 -2.04
N VAL A 193 5.68 -5.34 -2.72
CA VAL A 193 5.60 -5.91 -4.07
C VAL A 193 6.14 -4.91 -5.09
N THR A 194 7.22 -5.27 -5.77
CA THR A 194 7.95 -4.39 -6.68
C THR A 194 7.72 -4.72 -8.16
N GLU A 195 7.48 -6.00 -8.49
CA GLU A 195 7.15 -6.41 -9.86
C GLU A 195 6.21 -7.60 -9.88
N ARG A 196 5.59 -7.81 -11.05
CA ARG A 196 4.78 -8.99 -11.36
C ARG A 196 5.25 -9.63 -12.65
N ALA A 197 5.30 -10.95 -12.68
CA ALA A 197 5.66 -11.75 -13.83
C ALA A 197 4.65 -12.89 -14.05
N GLN A 198 4.63 -13.38 -15.29
CA GLN A 198 3.81 -14.53 -15.66
C GLN A 198 4.35 -15.79 -15.01
N ALA A 199 3.48 -16.56 -14.37
CA ALA A 199 3.76 -17.88 -13.84
C ALA A 199 2.71 -18.85 -14.35
N SER A 200 3.10 -20.13 -14.48
CA SER A 200 2.14 -21.16 -14.86
C SER A 200 1.08 -21.30 -13.78
N THR A 201 -0.17 -21.42 -14.19
CA THR A 201 -1.30 -21.70 -13.30
C THR A 201 -1.41 -23.19 -12.94
N GLY A 202 -0.60 -24.04 -13.57
CA GLY A 202 -0.73 -25.50 -13.48
C GLY A 202 -1.91 -26.08 -14.26
N GLN A 203 -2.67 -25.24 -14.98
CA GLN A 203 -3.84 -25.62 -15.76
C GLN A 203 -3.54 -25.55 -17.26
N THR A 204 -4.31 -26.29 -18.05
CA THR A 204 -4.34 -26.21 -19.51
C THR A 204 -5.75 -25.91 -19.98
N GLY A 205 -5.89 -25.41 -21.21
CA GLY A 205 -7.20 -25.19 -21.81
C GLY A 205 -7.13 -25.13 -23.32
N THR A 206 -8.28 -25.02 -23.98
CA THR A 206 -8.36 -24.91 -25.44
C THR A 206 -9.32 -23.80 -25.85
N LEU A 207 -8.89 -22.97 -26.79
CA LEU A 207 -9.71 -21.97 -27.48
C LEU A 207 -9.35 -21.97 -28.95
N THR A 208 -10.34 -21.81 -29.83
CA THR A 208 -10.04 -21.61 -31.25
C THR A 208 -9.75 -20.13 -31.52
N ALA A 209 -9.27 -19.86 -32.74
CA ALA A 209 -9.07 -18.50 -33.24
C ALA A 209 -10.41 -17.81 -33.61
N SER A 210 -11.37 -17.83 -32.68
CA SER A 210 -12.70 -17.20 -32.80
C SER A 210 -12.99 -16.32 -31.59
N LYS A 211 -13.48 -15.09 -31.83
CA LYS A 211 -13.93 -14.20 -30.75
C LYS A 211 -15.21 -14.69 -30.07
N GLY A 212 -15.97 -15.56 -30.74
CA GLY A 212 -17.17 -16.17 -30.18
C GLY A 212 -16.89 -17.26 -29.15
N ASP A 213 -15.63 -17.72 -29.05
CA ASP A 213 -15.22 -18.71 -28.05
C ASP A 213 -14.95 -18.00 -26.72
N THR A 214 -16.03 -17.72 -26.00
CA THR A 214 -16.00 -17.06 -24.68
C THR A 214 -16.00 -18.03 -23.51
N THR A 215 -15.89 -19.35 -23.77
CA THR A 215 -15.86 -20.39 -22.74
C THR A 215 -14.55 -21.14 -22.80
N LEU A 216 -13.76 -21.04 -21.73
CA LEU A 216 -12.50 -21.76 -21.54
C LEU A 216 -12.68 -22.84 -20.48
N THR A 217 -12.66 -24.10 -20.90
CA THR A 217 -12.67 -25.24 -19.96
C THR A 217 -11.27 -25.50 -19.41
N VAL A 218 -11.18 -25.68 -18.10
CA VAL A 218 -9.97 -25.98 -17.34
C VAL A 218 -10.18 -27.23 -16.46
N ALA A 219 -9.13 -27.78 -15.87
CA ALA A 219 -9.26 -28.95 -15.00
C ALA A 219 -9.85 -28.59 -13.63
N ASP A 220 -9.51 -27.41 -13.10
CA ASP A 220 -10.02 -26.87 -11.84
C ASP A 220 -10.30 -25.37 -11.98
N GLY A 221 -11.58 -25.00 -12.01
CA GLY A 221 -11.99 -23.60 -12.10
C GLY A 221 -11.77 -22.81 -10.81
N THR A 222 -11.63 -23.49 -9.66
CA THR A 222 -11.33 -22.83 -8.37
C THR A 222 -9.90 -22.30 -8.31
N ALA A 223 -9.04 -22.74 -9.23
CA ALA A 223 -7.68 -22.25 -9.37
C ALA A 223 -7.59 -20.82 -9.92
N PHE A 224 -8.70 -20.21 -10.34
CA PHE A 224 -8.78 -18.89 -10.98
C PHE A 224 -9.70 -17.94 -10.20
N ALA A 225 -9.57 -16.64 -10.47
CA ALA A 225 -10.45 -15.62 -9.92
C ALA A 225 -11.08 -14.78 -11.04
N VAL A 226 -12.28 -14.23 -10.76
CA VAL A 226 -12.89 -13.20 -11.62
C VAL A 226 -11.96 -11.99 -11.71
N ASP A 227 -11.95 -11.34 -12.86
CA ASP A 227 -11.05 -10.25 -13.26
C ASP A 227 -9.56 -10.63 -13.40
N GLU A 228 -9.21 -11.90 -13.26
CA GLU A 228 -7.87 -12.36 -13.54
C GLU A 228 -7.58 -12.32 -15.06
N VAL A 229 -6.42 -11.77 -15.42
CA VAL A 229 -5.94 -11.76 -16.80
C VAL A 229 -5.01 -12.95 -17.02
N LEU A 230 -5.38 -13.81 -17.96
CA LEU A 230 -4.63 -15.00 -18.35
C LEU A 230 -3.87 -14.72 -19.65
N LEU A 231 -2.67 -15.29 -19.75
CA LEU A 231 -1.87 -15.31 -20.96
C LEU A 231 -1.92 -16.73 -21.56
N LEU A 232 -2.47 -16.80 -22.78
CA LEU A 232 -2.62 -18.01 -23.58
C LEU A 232 -1.78 -17.84 -24.85
N ASP A 233 -0.62 -18.49 -24.89
CA ASP A 233 0.40 -18.29 -25.92
C ASP A 233 0.78 -16.79 -26.07
N SER A 234 0.20 -16.07 -27.03
CA SER A 234 0.38 -14.62 -27.21
C SER A 234 -0.87 -13.78 -26.94
N GLU A 235 -2.01 -14.41 -26.66
CA GLU A 235 -3.29 -13.74 -26.39
C GLU A 235 -3.48 -13.52 -24.90
N ARG A 236 -4.02 -12.36 -24.51
CA ARG A 236 -4.55 -12.14 -23.16
C ARG A 236 -6.05 -12.28 -23.17
N VAL A 237 -6.58 -12.99 -22.17
CA VAL A 237 -8.01 -13.12 -21.93
C VAL A 237 -8.31 -12.74 -20.48
N ARG A 238 -9.42 -12.05 -20.23
CA ARG A 238 -9.87 -11.70 -18.86
C ARG A 238 -10.99 -12.64 -18.45
N VAL A 239 -10.95 -13.16 -17.22
CA VAL A 239 -12.02 -13.99 -16.67
C VAL A 239 -13.17 -13.08 -16.20
N ASP A 240 -14.32 -13.17 -16.85
CA ASP A 240 -15.53 -12.42 -16.49
C ASP A 240 -16.38 -13.17 -15.47
N ASP A 241 -16.45 -14.49 -15.56
CA ASP A 241 -17.23 -15.33 -14.65
C ASP A 241 -16.67 -16.77 -14.58
N ILE A 242 -17.05 -17.52 -13.55
CA ILE A 242 -16.61 -18.91 -13.33
C ILE A 242 -17.81 -19.81 -13.03
N ALA A 243 -18.07 -20.75 -13.93
CA ALA A 243 -19.13 -21.76 -13.80
C ALA A 243 -18.52 -23.16 -13.65
N GLY A 244 -18.23 -23.56 -12.42
CA GLY A 244 -17.54 -24.82 -12.13
C GLY A 244 -16.14 -24.82 -12.75
N ASN A 245 -15.87 -25.74 -13.68
CA ASN A 245 -14.59 -25.85 -14.40
C ASN A 245 -14.57 -25.12 -15.75
N THR A 246 -15.56 -24.27 -16.01
CA THR A 246 -15.66 -23.45 -17.21
C THR A 246 -15.51 -21.98 -16.82
N LEU A 247 -14.47 -21.34 -17.35
CA LEU A 247 -14.27 -19.90 -17.25
C LEU A 247 -15.01 -19.22 -18.39
N VAL A 248 -15.79 -18.19 -18.09
CA VAL A 248 -16.32 -17.25 -19.07
C VAL A 248 -15.30 -16.15 -19.25
N VAL A 249 -14.82 -15.93 -20.48
CA VAL A 249 -13.69 -15.05 -20.75
C VAL A 249 -14.00 -13.99 -21.81
N GLU A 250 -13.47 -12.80 -21.59
CA GLU A 250 -13.32 -11.77 -22.60
C GLU A 250 -12.05 -12.04 -23.43
N ARG A 251 -12.23 -12.23 -24.74
CA ARG A 251 -11.16 -12.52 -25.71
C ARG A 251 -10.50 -11.25 -26.24
N ALA A 252 -9.25 -11.38 -26.70
CA ALA A 252 -8.45 -10.28 -27.23
C ALA A 252 -8.36 -9.09 -26.25
N TYR A 253 -8.28 -9.39 -24.96
CA TYR A 253 -8.18 -8.40 -23.89
C TYR A 253 -6.90 -7.58 -24.03
N ASP A 254 -6.90 -6.33 -23.56
CA ASP A 254 -5.81 -5.36 -23.73
C ASP A 254 -5.40 -5.14 -25.21
N GLY A 255 -6.31 -5.36 -26.16
CA GLY A 255 -6.02 -5.23 -27.59
C GLY A 255 -5.04 -6.27 -28.13
N THR A 256 -4.86 -7.40 -27.43
CA THR A 256 -4.02 -8.49 -27.91
C THR A 256 -4.62 -9.18 -29.14
N VAL A 257 -3.76 -9.77 -29.97
CA VAL A 257 -4.20 -10.46 -31.19
C VAL A 257 -4.83 -11.80 -30.80
N LEU A 258 -6.01 -12.05 -31.34
CA LEU A 258 -6.74 -13.28 -31.14
C LEU A 258 -5.96 -14.48 -31.71
N ALA A 259 -5.77 -15.52 -30.91
CA ALA A 259 -5.00 -16.70 -31.27
C ALA A 259 -5.75 -17.99 -30.92
N ALA A 260 -5.38 -19.09 -31.57
CA ALA A 260 -5.75 -20.42 -31.11
C ALA A 260 -4.82 -20.83 -29.97
N HIS A 261 -5.37 -21.50 -28.96
CA HIS A 261 -4.65 -22.06 -27.82
C HIS A 261 -5.09 -23.52 -27.70
N THR A 262 -4.16 -24.48 -27.77
CA THR A 262 -4.53 -25.91 -27.93
C THR A 262 -3.90 -26.77 -26.86
N ASN A 263 -4.59 -26.89 -25.72
CA ASN A 263 -4.20 -27.71 -24.57
C ASN A 263 -2.76 -27.45 -24.09
N THR A 264 -2.29 -26.21 -24.19
CA THR A 264 -1.01 -25.76 -23.66
C THR A 264 -1.22 -25.10 -22.29
N ALA A 265 -0.11 -24.77 -21.61
CA ALA A 265 -0.17 -24.21 -20.26
C ALA A 265 -0.77 -22.81 -20.26
N ILE A 266 -1.65 -22.56 -19.28
CA ILE A 266 -2.23 -21.25 -19.00
C ILE A 266 -1.30 -20.50 -18.04
N TYR A 267 -0.94 -19.27 -18.39
CA TYR A 267 -0.13 -18.40 -17.53
C TYR A 267 -0.96 -17.25 -16.97
N ALA A 268 -0.57 -16.74 -15.80
CA ALA A 268 -1.17 -15.56 -15.19
C ALA A 268 -0.09 -14.76 -14.43
N PRO A 269 -0.29 -13.45 -14.16
CA PRO A 269 0.70 -12.60 -13.47
C PRO A 269 0.83 -12.90 -11.97
N ARG A 270 1.14 -14.15 -11.63
CA ARG A 270 1.15 -14.75 -10.29
C ARG A 270 2.53 -14.85 -9.64
N ALA A 271 3.60 -14.49 -10.34
CA ALA A 271 4.93 -14.36 -9.72
C ALA A 271 5.13 -12.93 -9.24
N LEU A 272 5.11 -12.71 -7.93
CA LEU A 272 5.35 -11.42 -7.29
C LEU A 272 6.83 -11.30 -6.94
N THR A 273 7.52 -10.29 -7.45
CA THR A 273 8.83 -9.89 -6.93
C THR A 273 8.62 -8.99 -5.73
N VAL A 274 9.33 -9.26 -4.63
CA VAL A 274 9.18 -8.52 -3.38
C VAL A 274 10.51 -8.01 -2.84
N THR A 275 10.48 -6.82 -2.24
CA THR A 275 11.52 -6.37 -1.31
C THR A 275 11.15 -6.83 0.09
N ARG A 276 12.02 -7.63 0.68
CA ARG A 276 11.81 -8.27 1.99
C ARG A 276 12.30 -7.43 3.16
N GLY A 277 11.74 -7.71 4.33
CA GLY A 277 12.00 -6.92 5.55
C GLY A 277 11.58 -5.46 5.44
N ALA A 278 10.70 -5.08 4.52
CA ALA A 278 10.29 -3.71 4.27
C ALA A 278 9.78 -2.99 5.53
N LEU A 279 9.78 -1.66 5.51
CA LEU A 279 9.11 -0.81 6.52
C LEU A 279 9.66 -1.00 7.94
N GLY A 280 10.98 -1.13 8.03
CA GLY A 280 11.71 -1.31 9.29
C GLY A 280 11.55 -2.69 9.93
N THR A 281 10.96 -3.65 9.22
CA THR A 281 10.93 -5.05 9.68
C THR A 281 12.22 -5.78 9.31
N THR A 282 12.35 -7.05 9.72
CA THR A 282 13.50 -7.89 9.38
C THR A 282 13.00 -9.09 8.59
N ALA A 283 13.72 -9.46 7.53
CA ALA A 283 13.45 -10.65 6.74
C ALA A 283 13.56 -11.91 7.61
N ALA A 284 12.50 -12.71 7.68
CA ALA A 284 12.40 -13.94 8.47
C ALA A 284 12.06 -15.17 7.61
N THR A 285 12.34 -16.38 8.09
CA THR A 285 11.78 -17.58 7.44
C THR A 285 10.36 -17.78 7.93
N HIS A 286 9.40 -17.93 7.02
CA HIS A 286 8.00 -18.20 7.33
C HIS A 286 7.67 -19.66 7.05
N ALA A 287 6.98 -20.29 7.99
CA ALA A 287 6.52 -21.67 7.82
C ALA A 287 5.42 -21.78 6.75
N SER A 288 5.17 -22.99 6.27
CA SER A 288 3.93 -23.29 5.54
C SER A 288 2.74 -23.11 6.49
N GLY A 289 1.61 -22.63 5.96
CA GLY A 289 0.41 -22.29 6.73
C GLY A 289 0.46 -20.93 7.43
N ALA A 290 1.49 -20.12 7.21
CA ALA A 290 1.57 -18.77 7.76
C ALA A 290 0.55 -17.85 7.06
N THR A 291 -0.25 -17.12 7.83
CA THR A 291 -1.27 -16.22 7.29
C THR A 291 -0.62 -15.02 6.59
N VAL A 292 -1.13 -14.71 5.39
CA VAL A 292 -0.70 -13.57 4.58
C VAL A 292 -1.76 -12.48 4.63
N TYR A 293 -1.31 -11.27 4.92
CA TYR A 293 -2.14 -10.07 4.97
C TYR A 293 -1.69 -9.06 3.92
N ALA A 294 -2.63 -8.27 3.40
CA ALA A 294 -2.35 -7.07 2.59
C ALA A 294 -2.83 -5.82 3.32
N TRP A 295 -1.92 -4.86 3.49
CA TRP A 295 -2.26 -3.56 4.06
C TRP A 295 -3.14 -2.73 3.11
N GLN A 296 -4.13 -2.05 3.68
CA GLN A 296 -5.14 -1.28 2.96
C GLN A 296 -5.01 0.23 3.24
N PRO A 297 -4.58 1.04 2.25
CA PRO A 297 -4.60 2.49 2.38
C PRO A 297 -6.01 3.01 2.67
N PRO A 298 -6.17 4.18 3.33
CA PRO A 298 -7.48 4.82 3.46
C PRO A 298 -8.15 5.01 2.11
N GLY A 299 -9.45 4.71 2.02
CA GLY A 299 -10.16 4.64 0.73
C GLY A 299 -10.05 5.93 -0.10
N LEU A 300 -10.24 7.10 0.52
CA LEU A 300 -10.07 8.38 -0.21
C LEU A 300 -8.61 8.65 -0.60
N ILE A 301 -7.64 8.17 0.18
CA ILE A 301 -6.21 8.32 -0.14
C ILE A 301 -5.84 7.45 -1.35
N HIS A 302 -6.33 6.20 -1.39
CA HIS A 302 -6.20 5.33 -2.56
C HIS A 302 -6.83 5.95 -3.80
N GLN A 303 -8.07 6.42 -3.69
CA GLN A 303 -8.78 7.07 -4.79
C GLN A 303 -8.07 8.33 -5.28
N LEU A 304 -7.59 9.19 -4.36
CA LEU A 304 -6.87 10.41 -4.71
C LEU A 304 -5.56 10.09 -5.42
N VAL A 305 -4.73 9.19 -4.90
CA VAL A 305 -3.48 8.81 -5.56
C VAL A 305 -3.74 8.22 -6.95
N LYS A 306 -4.75 7.37 -7.09
CA LYS A 306 -5.17 6.83 -8.39
C LYS A 306 -5.58 7.95 -9.35
N ALA A 307 -6.40 8.90 -8.91
CA ALA A 307 -6.86 10.01 -9.73
C ALA A 307 -5.72 10.95 -10.17
N GLU A 308 -4.81 11.30 -9.26
CA GLU A 308 -3.63 12.13 -9.52
C GLU A 308 -2.68 11.47 -10.51
N ALA A 309 -2.42 10.16 -10.36
CA ALA A 309 -1.57 9.42 -11.27
C ALA A 309 -2.16 9.39 -12.69
N ILE A 310 -3.47 9.12 -12.80
CA ILE A 310 -4.19 9.15 -14.08
C ILE A 310 -4.11 10.55 -14.70
N TRP A 311 -4.35 11.60 -13.92
CA TRP A 311 -4.28 12.96 -14.40
C TRP A 311 -2.88 13.33 -14.92
N ALA A 312 -1.82 13.01 -14.16
CA ALA A 312 -0.44 13.25 -14.57
C ALA A 312 -0.11 12.56 -15.91
N LEU A 313 -0.51 11.28 -16.06
CA LEU A 313 -0.29 10.53 -17.30
C LEU A 313 -1.04 11.14 -18.49
N LEU A 314 -2.28 11.61 -18.30
CA LEU A 314 -3.05 12.26 -19.35
C LEU A 314 -2.44 13.62 -19.74
N GLN A 315 -1.88 14.38 -18.79
CA GLN A 315 -1.20 15.63 -19.07
C GLN A 315 0.15 15.42 -19.78
N GLU A 316 0.89 14.37 -19.42
CA GLU A 316 2.12 14.01 -20.13
C GLU A 316 1.83 13.66 -21.59
N ARG A 317 0.75 12.89 -21.84
CA ARG A 317 0.27 12.57 -23.19
C ARG A 317 -0.17 13.80 -23.98
N SER A 318 -0.73 14.81 -23.31
CA SER A 318 -1.14 16.07 -23.94
C SER A 318 0.02 17.05 -24.10
N GLY A 319 1.26 16.69 -23.74
CA GLY A 319 2.43 17.57 -23.85
C GLY A 319 2.40 18.76 -22.90
N TRP A 320 1.61 18.69 -21.82
CA TRP A 320 1.44 19.77 -20.83
C TRP A 320 0.96 21.10 -21.43
N PHE A 321 0.38 21.09 -22.63
CA PHE A 321 -0.11 22.32 -23.25
C PHE A 321 -1.23 22.93 -22.40
N ARG A 322 -1.00 24.14 -21.88
CA ARG A 322 -2.08 24.97 -21.38
C ARG A 322 -2.90 25.42 -22.60
N LEU A 323 -4.07 24.84 -22.81
CA LEU A 323 -5.10 25.52 -23.60
C LEU A 323 -5.45 26.81 -22.85
N ALA A 324 -4.74 27.90 -23.14
CA ALA A 324 -5.35 29.22 -23.06
C ALA A 324 -6.46 29.19 -24.10
N SER A 325 -7.72 29.16 -23.68
CA SER A 325 -8.84 29.16 -24.63
C SER A 325 -8.87 30.52 -25.33
N SER A 326 -8.15 30.66 -26.43
CA SER A 326 -8.49 31.63 -27.46
C SER A 326 -9.42 30.94 -28.43
N SER A 327 -10.66 31.43 -28.51
CA SER A 327 -11.76 31.01 -29.39
C SER A 327 -12.66 29.85 -28.91
N GLY A 328 -13.75 30.23 -28.21
CA GLY A 328 -15.12 29.84 -28.57
C GLY A 328 -15.55 28.37 -28.48
N LYS A 329 -14.71 27.44 -28.03
CA LYS A 329 -15.13 26.07 -27.72
C LYS A 329 -14.50 25.64 -26.41
N SER A 330 -15.29 25.64 -25.34
CA SER A 330 -14.90 25.15 -24.04
C SER A 330 -14.49 23.68 -24.17
N ALA A 331 -13.20 23.39 -24.03
CA ALA A 331 -12.79 22.06 -23.62
C ALA A 331 -13.46 21.78 -22.25
N PRO A 332 -13.87 20.53 -21.95
CA PRO A 332 -14.59 20.27 -20.71
C PRO A 332 -13.68 20.56 -19.52
N GLU A 333 -13.95 21.66 -18.81
CA GLU A 333 -13.32 22.11 -17.56
C GLU A 333 -13.62 21.17 -16.36
N VAL A 334 -14.14 19.97 -16.65
CA VAL A 334 -14.64 18.99 -15.68
C VAL A 334 -13.51 18.19 -15.01
N SER A 335 -12.30 18.16 -15.58
CA SER A 335 -11.20 17.32 -15.07
C SER A 335 -10.44 17.90 -13.88
N ARG A 336 -10.34 19.23 -13.76
CA ARG A 336 -9.60 19.86 -12.65
C ARG A 336 -10.48 20.06 -11.41
N VAL A 337 -11.72 20.49 -11.62
CA VAL A 337 -12.69 20.74 -10.55
C VAL A 337 -12.99 19.47 -9.73
N SER A 338 -13.04 18.31 -10.39
CA SER A 338 -13.30 17.02 -9.72
C SER A 338 -12.12 16.54 -8.86
N ILE A 339 -10.88 16.74 -9.31
CA ILE A 339 -9.68 16.37 -8.54
C ILE A 339 -9.45 17.32 -7.37
N ASP A 340 -9.63 18.62 -7.58
CA ASP A 340 -9.49 19.61 -6.50
C ASP A 340 -10.52 19.35 -5.38
N ALA A 341 -11.76 18.98 -5.72
CA ALA A 341 -12.75 18.55 -4.73
C ALA A 341 -12.33 17.27 -3.98
N LEU A 342 -11.70 16.30 -4.65
CA LEU A 342 -11.20 15.09 -4.00
C LEU A 342 -10.01 15.37 -3.07
N ARG A 343 -9.13 16.31 -3.43
CA ARG A 343 -8.05 16.82 -2.55
C ARG A 343 -8.63 17.46 -1.31
N ASP A 344 -9.65 18.31 -1.45
CA ASP A 344 -10.30 18.99 -0.32
C ASP A 344 -10.98 17.99 0.62
N GLN A 345 -11.64 16.97 0.08
CA GLN A 345 -12.23 15.89 0.87
C GLN A 345 -11.16 15.09 1.62
N ALA A 346 -10.09 14.68 0.93
CA ALA A 346 -8.99 13.94 1.54
C ALA A 346 -8.30 14.74 2.65
N TYR A 347 -8.04 16.04 2.43
CA TYR A 347 -7.47 16.92 3.44
C TYR A 347 -8.43 17.16 4.62
N THR A 348 -9.72 17.31 4.35
CA THR A 348 -10.72 17.50 5.40
C THR A 348 -10.81 16.30 6.33
N GLU A 349 -10.74 15.10 5.78
CA GLU A 349 -10.88 13.85 6.54
C GLU A 349 -9.54 13.43 7.18
N TYR A 350 -8.46 13.43 6.40
CA TYR A 350 -7.19 12.82 6.78
C TYR A 350 -6.05 13.82 6.96
N GLY A 351 -6.26 15.08 6.60
CA GLY A 351 -5.28 16.14 6.77
C GLY A 351 -5.04 16.45 8.24
N ARG A 352 -3.77 16.62 8.58
CA ARG A 352 -3.37 16.98 9.93
C ARG A 352 -3.65 18.48 10.17
N LYS A 353 -4.72 18.77 10.90
CA LYS A 353 -5.14 20.14 11.18
C LYS A 353 -4.34 20.74 12.34
N ALA A 354 -3.92 21.99 12.19
CA ALA A 354 -3.42 22.77 13.32
C ALA A 354 -4.49 22.81 14.42
N ARG A 355 -4.07 22.77 15.68
CA ARG A 355 -4.99 22.75 16.84
C ARG A 355 -6.05 23.84 16.68
N THR A 356 -7.31 23.46 16.47
CA THR A 356 -8.42 24.36 16.70
C THR A 356 -8.42 24.63 18.20
N ARG A 357 -8.17 25.89 18.60
CA ARG A 357 -8.43 26.30 19.97
C ARG A 357 -9.93 26.04 20.20
N GLY A 358 -10.26 25.15 21.13
CA GLY A 358 -11.60 25.15 21.70
C GLY A 358 -11.86 26.57 22.19
N ILE A 359 -12.90 27.19 21.64
CA ILE A 359 -13.41 28.48 22.11
C ILE A 359 -14.01 28.26 23.50
#